data_AF-A0A6A7LB61-F1
#
_entry.id   AF-A0A6A7LB61-F1
#
_cell.length_a   1.000
_cell.length_b   1.000
_cell.length_c   1.000
_cell.angle_alpha   90.00
_cell.angle_beta   90.00
_cell.angle_gamma   90.00
#
_symmetry.space_group_name_H-M   'P 1'
#
loop_
_entity.id
_entity.type
_entity.pdbx_description
1 polymer ?
#
loop_
_entity_poly.entity_id
_entity_poly.type
_entity_poly.pdbx_seq_one_letter_code
_entity_poly.pdbx_strand_id
1 'polypeptide(L)'
;MRERWKGRAATSVLLAVLAVGCGGSESPDAASETESAEATPAGEYPAPRFPSYLEPPSSIEDVMPYVRPLVRARHGLQGAGLGIIEKGESVLFVASSTAEDMVVDAVTKAMEERGVTVVVKRDYEMVGIPRDQAVAYQEARRTYTSEQGYMEAANWVERNFPDPAEAKAWLKERRPDLYDELFPASREMTPEQRVIYEQMRGENVGRAIREYLEQHPTIRGVYWGKGGSTSLRRYLRPAEAKFLGLFLIDNRWDVMGKLGTYPGDVWQLAEAQSMEPLVHTDRIEITDPEGTNLTADISPEMANNWARGVYQRGHLYMFPNQATGRFGYSAIDYPAFQNEWLPREPMALANGTIAGTTNHTGYYPKWEVVLKDGYVRDVKGGGLFGETLKEFLQYPNINDKVLPFHNENHPGYWWLYEIALGTHPKAFRNPAGLENGTATPERNRSGVFHWGLGVTLHHDPGSREKSQKLLDFTEQYNLPRDHGFHTHTYFTTYRVRLRNANQWVTITDKGRMTSLDNPEVRALASRYGDPDELLQEDWRPGMPGVNMPGDYSSYAADPWRYIWGDIEKVMAGTYESFYPEARPQTTDAGRGTR
;
A
#
# COMPACT_ATOMS: atom_id res chain seq x y z
N MET A 1 -55.73 5.73 1.40
CA MET A 1 -56.96 4.99 1.78
C MET A 1 -56.77 3.55 1.31
N ARG A 2 -56.48 2.62 2.24
CA ARG A 2 -57.38 1.52 2.71
C ARG A 2 -57.72 0.53 1.58
N GLU A 3 -57.51 -0.79 1.64
CA GLU A 3 -57.30 -1.79 2.70
C GLU A 3 -56.68 -3.06 2.04
N ARG A 4 -55.60 -3.65 2.59
CA ARG A 4 -55.56 -4.80 3.52
C ARG A 4 -56.26 -6.09 3.03
N TRP A 5 -55.44 -7.09 2.69
CA TRP A 5 -55.79 -8.51 2.81
C TRP A 5 -55.10 -9.11 4.05
N LYS A 6 -55.90 -9.80 4.87
CA LYS A 6 -55.52 -10.43 6.13
C LYS A 6 -55.04 -11.86 5.89
N GLY A 7 -54.02 -12.26 6.62
CA GLY A 7 -53.60 -13.65 6.76
C GLY A 7 -54.53 -14.48 7.64
N ARG A 8 -54.29 -15.80 7.62
CA ARG A 8 -54.64 -16.73 8.68
C ARG A 8 -53.48 -17.68 8.94
N ALA A 9 -53.19 -17.82 10.22
CA ALA A 9 -52.24 -18.72 10.84
C ALA A 9 -52.78 -20.16 10.89
N ALA A 10 -51.89 -21.15 11.05
CA ALA A 10 -51.64 -21.81 12.33
C ALA A 10 -51.16 -23.27 12.18
N THR A 11 -50.33 -23.66 13.13
CA THR A 11 -50.23 -24.97 13.82
C THR A 11 -49.02 -25.87 13.50
N SER A 12 -48.15 -25.93 14.51
CA SER A 12 -47.08 -26.86 14.83
C SER A 12 -47.53 -28.33 14.93
N VAL A 13 -46.62 -29.30 14.73
CA VAL A 13 -46.45 -30.51 15.56
C VAL A 13 -45.04 -31.11 15.36
N LEU A 14 -44.38 -31.42 16.47
CA LEU A 14 -43.16 -32.22 16.66
C LEU A 14 -43.37 -33.70 16.30
N LEU A 15 -42.34 -34.40 15.81
CA LEU A 15 -42.13 -35.81 16.16
C LEU A 15 -40.67 -36.25 15.98
N ALA A 16 -40.06 -36.69 17.08
CA ALA A 16 -38.81 -37.44 17.15
C ALA A 16 -39.16 -38.91 17.45
N VAL A 17 -38.45 -39.86 16.84
CA VAL A 17 -38.37 -41.25 17.29
C VAL A 17 -36.96 -41.81 17.02
N LEU A 18 -36.37 -42.36 18.09
CA LEU A 18 -35.16 -43.19 18.16
C LEU A 18 -35.53 -44.68 18.09
N ALA A 19 -34.65 -45.52 17.50
CA ALA A 19 -34.35 -46.92 17.86
C ALA A 19 -33.18 -47.39 16.97
N VAL A 20 -31.95 -47.61 17.45
CA VAL A 20 -31.37 -48.76 18.20
C VAL A 20 -31.38 -50.09 17.43
N GLY A 21 -30.17 -50.61 17.17
CA GLY A 21 -29.90 -52.00 16.78
C GLY A 21 -28.40 -52.33 16.83
N CYS A 22 -28.00 -53.10 17.85
CA CYS A 22 -26.69 -53.73 18.11
C CYS A 22 -26.23 -54.65 16.96
N GLY A 23 -24.99 -55.12 16.78
CA GLY A 23 -23.77 -55.20 17.58
C GLY A 23 -22.90 -56.31 16.95
N GLY A 24 -21.57 -56.24 17.07
CA GLY A 24 -20.66 -57.29 16.57
C GLY A 24 -19.19 -56.90 16.71
N SER A 25 -18.54 -57.50 17.69
CA SER A 25 -17.18 -57.29 18.21
C SER A 25 -16.10 -58.10 17.48
N GLU A 26 -14.87 -57.58 17.41
CA GLU A 26 -13.64 -58.26 17.85
C GLU A 26 -12.44 -57.28 17.83
N SER A 27 -11.68 -57.24 18.93
CA SER A 27 -10.44 -56.47 19.14
C SER A 27 -9.21 -57.24 18.61
N PRO A 28 -8.02 -56.63 18.44
CA PRO A 28 -7.12 -56.51 19.60
C PRO A 28 -6.15 -55.29 19.62
N ASP A 29 -5.72 -55.03 20.86
CA ASP A 29 -4.39 -54.59 21.31
C ASP A 29 -3.83 -53.18 21.06
N ALA A 30 -3.37 -52.65 22.19
CA ALA A 30 -2.73 -51.37 22.43
C ALA A 30 -1.25 -51.37 22.00
N ALA A 31 -0.77 -50.24 21.46
CA ALA A 31 0.49 -49.60 21.85
C ALA A 31 0.74 -48.27 21.11
N SER A 32 1.44 -47.40 21.83
CA SER A 32 2.17 -46.19 21.45
C SER A 32 1.39 -44.91 21.15
N GLU A 33 1.31 -44.09 22.19
CA GLU A 33 1.39 -42.64 22.12
C GLU A 33 2.53 -42.22 21.20
N THR A 34 2.17 -41.70 20.04
CA THR A 34 2.98 -40.72 19.31
C THR A 34 2.06 -39.53 19.12
N GLU A 35 2.43 -38.40 19.73
CA GLU A 35 1.90 -37.08 19.44
C GLU A 35 1.98 -36.85 17.92
N SER A 36 0.89 -37.12 17.22
CA SER A 36 0.68 -36.58 15.89
C SER A 36 0.26 -35.14 16.08
N ALA A 37 1.18 -34.22 15.78
CA ALA A 37 0.91 -32.81 15.60
C ALA A 37 -0.44 -32.63 14.87
N GLU A 38 -1.38 -31.92 15.51
CA GLU A 38 -2.63 -31.54 14.90
C GLU A 38 -2.32 -30.74 13.63
N ALA A 39 -2.48 -31.40 12.48
CA ALA A 39 -2.42 -30.78 11.18
C ALA A 39 -3.51 -29.70 11.12
N THR A 40 -3.08 -28.47 10.93
CA THR A 40 -3.94 -27.32 10.64
C THR A 40 -4.74 -27.60 9.35
N PRO A 41 -6.00 -27.13 9.23
CA PRO A 41 -6.72 -27.27 7.98
C PRO A 41 -5.97 -26.51 6.86
N ALA A 42 -5.35 -27.23 5.95
CA ALA A 42 -5.14 -26.71 4.61
C ALA A 42 -6.54 -26.46 4.01
N GLY A 43 -6.84 -25.25 3.52
CA GLY A 43 -7.95 -25.12 2.56
C GLY A 43 -8.89 -23.92 2.56
N GLU A 44 -8.58 -22.76 3.16
CA GLU A 44 -9.41 -21.55 2.90
C GLU A 44 -8.68 -20.37 2.27
N TYR A 45 -7.50 -20.00 2.79
CA TYR A 45 -6.70 -18.86 2.33
C TYR A 45 -5.41 -19.30 1.63
N PRO A 46 -4.83 -18.47 0.73
CA PRO A 46 -3.61 -18.82 0.02
C PRO A 46 -2.40 -18.99 0.96
N ALA A 47 -1.66 -20.09 0.80
CA ALA A 47 -0.49 -20.39 1.63
C ALA A 47 0.60 -19.30 1.55
N PRO A 48 1.40 -19.11 2.61
CA PRO A 48 2.48 -18.12 2.65
C PRO A 48 3.52 -18.37 1.56
N ARG A 49 4.15 -17.30 1.06
CA ARG A 49 5.22 -17.36 0.06
C ARG A 49 6.18 -16.18 0.20
N PHE A 50 7.46 -16.38 -0.09
CA PHE A 50 8.44 -15.31 -0.23
C PHE A 50 9.34 -15.54 -1.45
N PRO A 51 9.72 -14.49 -2.23
CA PRO A 51 10.52 -14.71 -3.43
C PRO A 51 11.93 -15.27 -3.13
N SER A 52 12.29 -16.40 -3.72
CA SER A 52 13.56 -17.10 -3.47
C SER A 52 14.77 -16.49 -4.19
N TYR A 53 14.53 -15.73 -5.25
CA TYR A 53 15.57 -15.17 -6.14
C TYR A 53 16.20 -13.85 -5.63
N LEU A 54 15.95 -13.48 -4.37
CA LEU A 54 16.38 -12.21 -3.75
C LEU A 54 17.66 -12.34 -2.91
N GLU A 55 18.54 -13.25 -3.30
CA GLU A 55 19.82 -13.47 -2.64
C GLU A 55 20.70 -12.20 -2.67
N PRO A 56 21.52 -11.93 -1.64
CA PRO A 56 22.42 -10.79 -1.66
C PRO A 56 23.43 -10.89 -2.82
N PRO A 57 23.55 -9.87 -3.69
CA PRO A 57 24.55 -9.88 -4.76
C PRO A 57 25.95 -9.63 -4.19
N SER A 58 26.96 -10.24 -4.78
CA SER A 58 28.37 -10.05 -4.42
C SER A 58 29.10 -9.07 -5.34
N SER A 59 28.54 -8.83 -6.53
CA SER A 59 29.13 -7.97 -7.55
C SER A 59 28.06 -7.30 -8.43
N ILE A 60 28.45 -6.26 -9.17
CA ILE A 60 27.59 -5.65 -10.20
C ILE A 60 27.12 -6.70 -11.21
N GLU A 61 27.97 -7.66 -11.59
CA GLU A 61 27.61 -8.69 -12.58
C GLU A 61 26.51 -9.62 -12.08
N ASP A 62 26.33 -9.78 -10.77
CA ASP A 62 25.20 -10.53 -10.19
C ASP A 62 23.88 -9.74 -10.33
N VAL A 63 23.96 -8.40 -10.36
CA VAL A 63 22.81 -7.50 -10.51
C VAL A 63 22.43 -7.30 -11.97
N MET A 64 23.40 -7.30 -12.89
CA MET A 64 23.21 -7.04 -14.33
C MET A 64 22.07 -7.84 -15.00
N PRO A 65 21.87 -9.13 -14.72
CA PRO A 65 20.75 -9.90 -15.28
C PRO A 65 19.36 -9.35 -14.94
N TYR A 66 19.21 -8.70 -13.78
CA TYR A 66 17.96 -8.13 -13.31
C TYR A 66 17.71 -6.73 -13.89
N VAL A 67 18.76 -5.91 -14.01
CA VAL A 67 18.63 -4.53 -14.52
C VAL A 67 18.48 -4.45 -16.04
N ARG A 68 19.10 -5.34 -16.82
CA ARG A 68 19.01 -5.32 -18.30
C ARG A 68 17.58 -5.39 -18.85
N PRO A 69 16.70 -6.29 -18.38
CA PRO A 69 15.29 -6.26 -18.77
C PRO A 69 14.56 -5.04 -18.19
N LEU A 70 14.88 -4.63 -16.95
CA LEU A 70 14.26 -3.50 -16.27
C LEU A 70 14.46 -2.19 -17.06
N VAL A 71 15.67 -1.92 -17.52
CA VAL A 71 15.97 -0.71 -18.31
C VAL A 71 15.24 -0.69 -19.65
N ARG A 72 14.69 -1.82 -20.11
CA ARG A 72 13.89 -1.91 -21.36
C ARG A 72 12.39 -1.82 -21.09
N ALA A 73 11.94 -1.96 -19.84
CA ALA A 73 10.54 -1.87 -19.48
C ALA A 73 10.02 -0.46 -19.72
N ARG A 74 8.95 -0.32 -20.51
CA ARG A 74 8.32 0.99 -20.81
C ARG A 74 7.27 1.42 -19.79
N HIS A 75 6.87 0.51 -18.92
CA HIS A 75 5.91 0.75 -17.84
C HIS A 75 6.63 0.69 -16.49
N GLY A 76 6.34 1.63 -15.61
CA GLY A 76 6.86 1.66 -14.25
C GLY A 76 5.75 1.83 -13.22
N LEU A 77 6.02 1.47 -11.97
CA LEU A 77 5.13 1.74 -10.85
C LEU A 77 5.00 3.25 -10.65
N GLN A 78 3.77 3.74 -10.72
CA GLN A 78 3.44 5.16 -10.60
C GLN A 78 4.25 6.11 -11.50
N GLY A 79 4.61 5.68 -12.71
CA GLY A 79 5.32 6.49 -13.70
C GLY A 79 5.51 5.78 -15.04
N ALA A 80 6.36 6.35 -15.89
CA ALA A 80 6.92 5.65 -17.04
C ALA A 80 7.99 4.64 -16.58
N GLY A 81 8.28 3.64 -17.41
CA GLY A 81 9.42 2.75 -17.20
C GLY A 81 10.67 3.28 -17.90
N LEU A 82 11.86 2.89 -17.44
CA LEU A 82 13.15 3.35 -17.98
C LEU A 82 13.32 3.14 -19.50
N GLY A 83 12.60 2.18 -20.07
CA GLY A 83 12.59 1.88 -21.49
C GLY A 83 12.01 2.96 -22.39
N ILE A 84 11.42 4.03 -21.83
CA ILE A 84 10.98 5.19 -22.62
C ILE A 84 12.11 6.13 -23.03
N ILE A 85 13.29 5.99 -22.42
CA ILE A 85 14.48 6.76 -22.79
C ILE A 85 15.15 6.06 -23.96
N GLU A 86 15.32 6.79 -25.06
CA GLU A 86 15.83 6.27 -26.32
C GLU A 86 17.34 6.51 -26.44
N LYS A 87 17.98 5.77 -27.35
CA LYS A 87 19.42 5.92 -27.63
C LYS A 87 19.77 7.36 -28.01
N GLY A 88 20.84 7.90 -27.40
CA GLY A 88 21.31 9.27 -27.61
C GLY A 88 20.63 10.31 -26.70
N GLU A 89 19.60 9.93 -25.95
CA GLU A 89 19.00 10.81 -24.95
C GLU A 89 19.79 10.81 -23.63
N SER A 90 19.51 11.80 -22.79
CA SER A 90 20.05 11.90 -21.44
C SER A 90 18.95 11.87 -20.38
N VAL A 91 19.19 11.25 -19.23
CA VAL A 91 18.23 11.16 -18.12
C VAL A 91 18.91 11.46 -16.78
N LEU A 92 18.17 12.11 -15.87
CA LEU A 92 18.59 12.34 -14.49
C LEU A 92 17.97 11.27 -13.57
N PHE A 93 18.81 10.60 -12.79
CA PHE A 93 18.39 9.80 -11.64
C PHE A 93 18.71 10.57 -10.36
N VAL A 94 17.69 10.79 -9.53
CA VAL A 94 17.86 11.34 -8.18
C VAL A 94 17.63 10.21 -7.19
N ALA A 95 18.72 9.56 -6.80
CA ALA A 95 18.72 8.43 -5.87
C ALA A 95 18.63 8.93 -4.42
N SER A 96 18.07 8.10 -3.54
CA SER A 96 18.00 8.43 -2.12
C SER A 96 19.39 8.46 -1.48
N SER A 97 19.50 9.18 -0.38
CA SER A 97 20.71 9.18 0.48
C SER A 97 21.13 7.78 0.96
N THR A 98 20.21 6.82 1.03
CA THR A 98 20.45 5.44 1.49
C THR A 98 20.57 4.42 0.36
N ALA A 99 20.56 4.86 -0.90
CA ALA A 99 20.63 3.93 -2.02
C ALA A 99 21.99 3.27 -2.19
N GLU A 100 21.97 1.97 -2.50
CA GLU A 100 23.14 1.10 -2.65
C GLU A 100 23.90 1.46 -3.93
N ASP A 101 25.16 1.91 -3.79
CA ASP A 101 26.01 2.35 -4.90
C ASP A 101 26.12 1.27 -5.99
N MET A 102 26.35 0.00 -5.62
CA MET A 102 26.43 -1.13 -6.56
C MET A 102 25.18 -1.26 -7.45
N VAL A 103 24.00 -1.01 -6.88
CA VAL A 103 22.72 -1.15 -7.58
C VAL A 103 22.52 0.03 -8.53
N VAL A 104 22.78 1.25 -8.07
CA VAL A 104 22.69 2.46 -8.90
C VAL A 104 23.68 2.40 -10.06
N ASP A 105 24.90 1.90 -9.82
CA ASP A 105 25.93 1.69 -10.83
C ASP A 105 25.50 0.62 -11.85
N ALA A 106 24.91 -0.49 -11.41
CA ALA A 106 24.40 -1.53 -12.31
C ALA A 106 23.28 -1.00 -13.22
N VAL A 107 22.32 -0.24 -12.67
CA VAL A 107 21.26 0.40 -13.45
C VAL A 107 21.84 1.39 -14.46
N THR A 108 22.80 2.21 -14.02
CA THR A 108 23.51 3.19 -14.87
C THR A 108 24.20 2.49 -16.03
N LYS A 109 25.01 1.47 -15.74
CA LYS A 109 25.69 0.64 -16.75
C LYS A 109 24.71 0.03 -17.75
N ALA A 110 23.58 -0.52 -17.30
CA ALA A 110 22.58 -1.11 -18.18
C ALA A 110 21.87 -0.08 -19.09
N MET A 111 21.68 1.15 -18.63
CA MET A 111 21.18 2.25 -19.47
C MET A 111 22.23 2.71 -20.49
N GLU A 112 23.49 2.80 -20.09
CA GLU A 112 24.62 3.15 -20.98
C GLU A 112 24.86 2.09 -22.05
N GLU A 113 24.67 0.80 -21.74
CA GLU A 113 24.66 -0.30 -22.74
C GLU A 113 23.60 -0.06 -23.84
N ARG A 114 22.53 0.70 -23.56
CA ARG A 114 21.51 1.11 -24.55
C ARG A 114 21.88 2.40 -25.30
N GLY A 115 23.02 3.01 -24.99
CA GLY A 115 23.48 4.28 -25.52
C GLY A 115 22.73 5.49 -24.96
N VAL A 116 22.21 5.39 -23.73
CA VAL A 116 21.63 6.51 -22.98
C VAL A 116 22.71 7.13 -22.08
N THR A 117 22.78 8.46 -22.04
CA THR A 117 23.62 9.15 -21.06
C THR A 117 22.86 9.29 -19.74
N VAL A 118 23.41 8.74 -18.66
CA VAL A 118 22.80 8.84 -17.33
C VAL A 118 23.56 9.86 -16.49
N VAL A 119 22.81 10.76 -15.86
CA VAL A 119 23.32 11.62 -14.80
C VAL A 119 22.74 11.12 -13.49
N VAL A 120 23.61 10.72 -12.56
CA VAL A 120 23.19 10.34 -11.21
C VAL A 120 23.48 11.49 -10.25
N LYS A 121 22.48 11.84 -9.45
CA LYS A 121 22.61 12.70 -8.28
C LYS A 121 21.97 12.05 -7.08
N ARG A 122 22.47 12.34 -5.89
CA ARG A 122 21.77 12.03 -4.65
C ARG A 122 20.87 13.20 -4.26
N ASP A 123 19.78 12.90 -3.57
CA ASP A 123 18.84 13.91 -3.06
C ASP A 123 19.54 15.03 -2.27
N TYR A 124 20.51 14.68 -1.41
CA TYR A 124 21.30 15.63 -0.62
C TYR A 124 22.22 16.50 -1.48
N GLU A 125 22.74 15.98 -2.60
CA GLU A 125 23.58 16.76 -3.52
C GLU A 125 22.78 17.85 -4.22
N MET A 126 21.50 17.57 -4.53
CA MET A 126 20.62 18.55 -5.18
C MET A 126 20.45 19.80 -4.31
N VAL A 127 20.42 19.64 -2.99
CA VAL A 127 20.21 20.74 -2.04
C VAL A 127 21.50 21.21 -1.36
N GLY A 128 22.65 20.77 -1.85
CA GLY A 128 23.97 21.25 -1.42
C GLY A 128 24.39 20.78 -0.02
N ILE A 129 23.82 19.68 0.48
CA ILE A 129 24.18 19.12 1.78
C ILE A 129 25.39 18.19 1.62
N PRO A 130 26.45 18.30 2.45
CA PRO A 130 27.55 17.36 2.46
C PRO A 130 27.09 15.92 2.79
N ARG A 131 27.70 14.91 2.14
CA ARG A 131 27.30 13.50 2.29
C ARG A 131 27.35 13.03 3.75
N ASP A 132 28.39 13.38 4.49
CA ASP A 132 28.57 13.02 5.89
C ASP A 132 27.44 13.59 6.77
N GLN A 133 27.01 14.82 6.52
CA GLN A 133 25.86 15.42 7.22
C GLN A 133 24.55 14.74 6.84
N ALA A 134 24.34 14.43 5.57
CA ALA A 134 23.15 13.72 5.11
C ALA A 134 23.05 12.32 5.73
N VAL A 135 24.15 11.56 5.75
CA VAL A 135 24.21 10.22 6.35
C VAL A 135 23.96 10.29 7.87
N ALA A 136 24.66 11.18 8.58
CA ALA A 136 24.46 11.36 10.02
C ALA A 136 23.01 11.76 10.37
N TYR A 137 22.40 12.62 9.54
CA TYR A 137 20.99 12.96 9.68
C TYR A 137 20.07 11.75 9.45
N GLN A 138 20.31 10.94 8.43
CA GLN A 138 19.50 9.74 8.18
C GLN A 138 19.60 8.73 9.32
N GLU A 139 20.81 8.46 9.82
CA GLU A 139 21.04 7.59 10.97
C GLU A 139 20.32 8.12 12.21
N ALA A 140 20.43 9.41 12.50
CA ALA A 140 19.74 10.03 13.62
C ALA A 140 18.20 10.01 13.49
N ARG A 141 17.66 9.97 12.26
CA ARG A 141 16.22 9.92 12.01
C ARG A 141 15.64 8.52 12.11
N ARG A 142 16.47 7.48 11.98
CA ARG A 142 16.09 6.07 12.15
C ARG A 142 15.90 5.75 13.64
N THR A 143 14.86 6.35 14.21
CA THR A 143 14.53 6.31 15.65
C THR A 143 13.65 5.12 16.02
N TYR A 144 13.15 4.38 15.04
CA TYR A 144 12.24 3.25 15.23
C TYR A 144 12.29 2.27 14.05
N THR A 145 11.85 1.04 14.27
CA THR A 145 11.63 0.02 13.21
C THR A 145 10.13 -0.18 13.00
N SER A 146 9.75 -1.05 12.07
CA SER A 146 8.34 -1.41 11.85
C SER A 146 7.71 -2.20 13.02
N GLU A 147 8.46 -2.54 14.07
CA GLU A 147 7.87 -2.97 15.35
C GLU A 147 6.93 -1.90 15.92
N GLN A 148 7.32 -0.63 15.74
CA GLN A 148 6.63 0.50 16.33
C GLN A 148 5.65 1.11 15.32
N GLY A 149 4.72 0.29 14.80
CA GLY A 149 3.74 0.73 13.80
C GLY A 149 2.91 1.94 14.25
N TYR A 150 2.73 2.12 15.56
CA TYR A 150 2.07 3.30 16.14
C TYR A 150 2.74 4.63 15.78
N MET A 151 4.01 4.62 15.37
CA MET A 151 4.75 5.82 14.95
C MET A 151 4.18 6.50 13.70
N GLU A 152 3.26 5.84 12.98
CA GLU A 152 2.46 6.52 11.98
C GLU A 152 1.67 7.69 12.57
N ALA A 153 1.10 7.53 13.77
CA ALA A 153 0.32 8.59 14.41
C ALA A 153 1.19 9.80 14.76
N ALA A 154 2.41 9.58 15.27
CA ALA A 154 3.38 10.65 15.50
C ALA A 154 3.75 11.38 14.20
N ASN A 155 4.03 10.62 13.13
CA ASN A 155 4.34 11.18 11.82
C ASN A 155 3.15 11.95 11.22
N TRP A 156 1.91 11.49 11.44
CA TRP A 156 0.70 12.17 11.01
C TRP A 156 0.56 13.53 11.71
N VAL A 157 0.76 13.60 13.03
CA VAL A 157 0.77 14.89 13.76
C VAL A 157 1.82 15.82 13.18
N GLU A 158 3.06 15.35 13.04
CA GLU A 158 4.20 16.16 12.64
C GLU A 158 4.13 16.66 11.20
N ARG A 159 3.50 15.90 10.29
CA ARG A 159 3.49 16.21 8.86
C ARG A 159 2.21 16.89 8.39
N ASN A 160 1.08 16.61 9.03
CA ASN A 160 -0.22 17.03 8.51
C ASN A 160 -0.81 18.25 9.22
N PHE A 161 -0.42 18.52 10.47
CA PHE A 161 -0.84 19.74 11.15
C PHE A 161 0.00 20.94 10.66
N PRO A 162 -0.63 22.09 10.35
CA PRO A 162 0.07 23.35 10.10
C PRO A 162 0.98 23.75 11.26
N ASP A 163 0.47 23.68 12.50
CA ASP A 163 1.24 23.88 13.73
C ASP A 163 1.24 22.58 14.55
N PRO A 164 2.22 21.68 14.32
CA PRO A 164 2.31 20.46 15.08
C PRO A 164 2.69 20.68 16.55
N ALA A 165 3.25 21.85 16.93
CA ALA A 165 3.61 22.12 18.32
C ALA A 165 2.37 22.34 19.18
N GLU A 166 1.36 23.03 18.65
CA GLU A 166 0.06 23.18 19.31
C GLU A 166 -0.65 21.83 19.50
N ALA A 167 -0.69 20.99 18.45
CA ALA A 167 -1.30 19.66 18.54
C ALA A 167 -0.58 18.76 19.56
N LYS A 168 0.76 18.83 19.60
CA LYS A 168 1.60 18.16 20.60
C LYS A 168 1.36 18.67 22.01
N ALA A 169 1.24 19.98 22.20
CA ALA A 169 0.96 20.59 23.50
C ALA A 169 -0.42 20.17 24.03
N TRP A 170 -1.43 20.18 23.16
CA TRP A 170 -2.77 19.70 23.49
C TRP A 170 -2.76 18.23 23.93
N LEU A 171 -2.04 17.36 23.20
CA LEU A 171 -1.91 15.96 23.58
C LEU A 171 -1.20 15.82 24.94
N LYS A 172 -0.10 16.54 25.14
CA LYS A 172 0.68 16.51 26.38
C LYS A 172 -0.13 16.91 27.61
N GLU A 173 -0.99 17.92 27.47
CA GLU A 173 -1.86 18.37 28.57
C GLU A 173 -2.86 17.29 28.98
N ARG A 174 -3.41 16.54 28.02
CA ARG A 174 -4.51 15.59 28.25
C ARG A 174 -4.04 14.17 28.53
N ARG A 175 -3.00 13.73 27.83
CA ARG A 175 -2.42 12.39 27.83
C ARG A 175 -0.89 12.49 27.80
N PRO A 176 -0.25 12.96 28.89
CA PRO A 176 1.21 13.06 28.95
C PRO A 176 1.88 11.69 28.76
N ASP A 177 1.24 10.62 29.23
CA ASP A 177 1.66 9.23 29.02
C ASP A 177 1.75 8.88 27.52
N LEU A 178 0.74 9.22 26.74
CA LEU A 178 0.72 8.96 25.30
C LEU A 178 1.66 9.89 24.53
N TYR A 179 1.76 11.15 24.97
CA TYR A 179 2.70 12.11 24.40
C TYR A 179 4.15 11.62 24.52
N ASP A 180 4.55 11.13 25.69
CA ASP A 180 5.93 10.67 25.94
C ASP A 180 6.30 9.46 25.06
N GLU A 181 5.34 8.57 24.77
CA GLU A 181 5.53 7.42 23.88
C GLU A 181 5.62 7.81 22.38
N LEU A 182 4.81 8.78 21.94
CA LEU A 182 4.79 9.24 20.54
C LEU A 182 5.92 10.20 20.20
N PHE A 183 6.33 11.02 21.17
CA PHE A 183 7.31 12.08 21.00
C PHE A 183 8.43 12.01 22.06
N PRO A 184 9.10 10.85 22.22
CA PRO A 184 10.22 10.74 23.15
C PRO A 184 11.34 11.69 22.75
N ALA A 185 12.16 12.09 23.73
CA ALA A 185 13.29 13.00 23.52
C ALA A 185 14.27 12.53 22.44
N SER A 186 14.37 11.20 22.22
CA SER A 186 15.19 10.61 21.15
C SER A 186 14.77 11.03 19.73
N ARG A 187 13.55 11.56 19.55
CA ARG A 187 13.07 12.09 18.27
C ARG A 187 13.32 13.58 18.07
N GLU A 188 13.72 14.30 19.12
CA GLU A 188 13.97 15.72 18.99
C GLU A 188 15.18 15.97 18.10
N MET A 189 14.96 16.68 17.00
CA MET A 189 16.03 17.09 16.11
C MET A 189 16.81 18.25 16.74
N THR A 190 18.15 18.15 16.70
CA THR A 190 19.03 19.30 16.99
C THR A 190 18.77 20.44 16.00
N PRO A 191 19.16 21.69 16.31
CA PRO A 191 19.02 22.81 15.38
C PRO A 191 19.64 22.52 14.00
N GLU A 192 20.81 21.87 13.96
CA GLU A 192 21.51 21.48 12.73
C GLU A 192 20.73 20.43 11.95
N GLN A 193 20.22 19.40 12.63
CA GLN A 193 19.38 18.36 12.00
C GLN A 193 18.08 18.94 11.44
N ARG A 194 17.50 19.95 12.10
CA ARG A 194 16.30 20.64 11.63
C ARG A 194 16.56 21.43 10.35
N VAL A 195 17.71 22.09 10.24
CA VAL A 195 18.12 22.77 9.00
C VAL A 195 18.24 21.76 7.86
N ILE A 196 18.92 20.62 8.10
CA ILE A 196 19.05 19.53 7.12
C ILE A 196 17.68 18.99 6.72
N TYR A 197 16.80 18.70 7.69
CA TYR A 197 15.44 18.23 7.43
C TYR A 197 14.67 19.18 6.52
N GLU A 198 14.65 20.49 6.82
CA GLU A 198 13.94 21.48 6.02
C GLU A 198 14.51 21.57 4.61
N GLN A 199 15.84 21.57 4.45
CA GLN A 199 16.49 21.57 3.13
C GLN A 199 16.16 20.31 2.33
N MET A 200 16.10 19.14 2.97
CA MET A 200 15.81 17.84 2.35
C MET A 200 14.32 17.63 2.04
N ARG A 201 13.43 18.58 2.38
CA ARG A 201 12.01 18.44 2.04
C ARG A 201 11.82 18.29 0.53
N GLY A 202 10.85 17.46 0.16
CA GLY A 202 10.55 17.17 -1.25
C GLY A 202 10.36 18.44 -2.08
N GLU A 203 9.74 19.48 -1.55
CA GLU A 203 9.58 20.75 -2.27
C GLU A 203 10.91 21.43 -2.62
N ASN A 204 11.87 21.43 -1.68
CA ASN A 204 13.19 22.02 -1.88
C ASN A 204 14.05 21.18 -2.83
N VAL A 205 14.04 19.85 -2.67
CA VAL A 205 14.71 18.92 -3.60
C VAL A 205 14.09 19.05 -5.00
N GLY A 206 12.77 19.11 -5.11
CA GLY A 206 12.06 19.34 -6.36
C GLY A 206 12.46 20.65 -7.03
N ARG A 207 12.54 21.75 -6.27
CA ARG A 207 13.06 23.04 -6.78
C ARG A 207 14.46 22.89 -7.35
N ALA A 208 15.38 22.27 -6.61
CA ALA A 208 16.75 22.08 -7.06
C ALA A 208 16.84 21.20 -8.32
N ILE A 209 15.99 20.16 -8.43
CA ILE A 209 15.87 19.36 -9.65
C ILE A 209 15.45 20.22 -10.85
N ARG A 210 14.46 21.11 -10.68
CA ARG A 210 14.04 22.00 -11.77
C ARG A 210 15.19 22.90 -12.23
N GLU A 211 15.85 23.57 -11.28
CA GLU A 211 16.98 24.45 -11.57
C GLU A 211 18.12 23.70 -12.29
N TYR A 212 18.38 22.46 -11.87
CA TYR A 212 19.35 21.61 -12.55
C TYR A 212 18.94 21.28 -13.99
N LEU A 213 17.69 20.88 -14.21
CA LEU A 213 17.17 20.56 -15.55
C LEU A 213 17.12 21.79 -16.47
N GLU A 214 16.89 22.99 -15.94
CA GLU A 214 16.96 24.25 -16.70
C GLU A 214 18.39 24.54 -17.19
N GLN A 215 19.39 24.28 -16.35
CA GLN A 215 20.81 24.42 -16.73
C GLN A 215 21.29 23.31 -17.67
N HIS A 216 20.57 22.18 -17.73
CA HIS A 216 20.93 21.00 -18.51
C HIS A 216 19.78 20.62 -19.47
N PRO A 217 19.43 21.49 -20.44
CA PRO A 217 18.20 21.35 -21.24
C PRO A 217 18.17 20.09 -22.13
N THR A 218 19.32 19.45 -22.36
CA THR A 218 19.45 18.18 -23.09
C THR A 218 18.95 16.97 -22.30
N ILE A 219 18.79 17.11 -20.97
CA ILE A 219 18.22 16.04 -20.13
C ILE A 219 16.72 15.95 -20.39
N ARG A 220 16.28 14.76 -20.80
CA ARG A 220 14.88 14.46 -21.14
C ARG A 220 13.96 14.69 -19.95
N GLY A 221 14.34 14.22 -18.77
CA GLY A 221 13.59 14.32 -17.53
C GLY A 221 14.27 13.58 -16.37
N VAL A 222 13.52 13.37 -15.29
CA VAL A 222 14.01 12.84 -14.02
C VAL A 222 13.20 11.66 -13.51
N TYR A 223 13.89 10.66 -12.96
CA TYR A 223 13.31 9.67 -12.05
C TYR A 223 13.71 10.02 -10.62
N TRP A 224 12.73 10.11 -9.70
CA TRP A 224 12.96 10.59 -8.34
C TRP A 224 11.93 10.07 -7.34
N GLY A 225 12.42 9.71 -6.15
CA GLY A 225 11.62 9.33 -4.98
C GLY A 225 11.08 7.90 -5.02
N LYS A 226 10.58 7.42 -3.88
CA LYS A 226 10.12 6.03 -3.68
C LYS A 226 8.59 5.88 -3.51
N GLY A 227 7.85 6.97 -3.56
CA GLY A 227 6.40 6.97 -3.36
C GLY A 227 5.83 8.39 -3.43
N GLY A 228 4.51 8.51 -3.32
CA GLY A 228 3.85 9.81 -3.35
C GLY A 228 4.06 10.56 -4.68
N SER A 229 4.07 9.84 -5.80
CA SER A 229 4.31 10.36 -7.16
C SER A 229 3.50 11.62 -7.47
N THR A 230 2.25 11.70 -7.00
CA THR A 230 1.39 12.87 -7.16
C THR A 230 2.00 14.13 -6.52
N SER A 231 2.63 14.01 -5.35
CA SER A 231 3.29 15.13 -4.66
C SER A 231 4.63 15.47 -5.29
N LEU A 232 5.45 14.47 -5.61
CA LEU A 232 6.76 14.67 -6.26
C LEU A 232 6.63 15.39 -7.60
N ARG A 233 5.63 15.00 -8.41
CA ARG A 233 5.32 15.68 -9.66
C ARG A 233 4.94 17.15 -9.47
N ARG A 234 4.22 17.49 -8.39
CA ARG A 234 3.88 18.89 -8.07
C ARG A 234 5.11 19.70 -7.67
N TYR A 235 6.03 19.11 -6.92
CA TYR A 235 7.29 19.76 -6.56
C TYR A 235 8.18 20.06 -7.78
N LEU A 236 7.83 19.57 -8.97
CA LEU A 236 8.52 19.90 -10.22
C LEU A 236 7.82 20.97 -11.06
N ARG A 237 6.72 21.58 -10.63
CA ARG A 237 6.07 22.65 -11.41
C ARG A 237 6.95 23.88 -11.60
N PRO A 238 6.89 24.53 -12.79
CA PRO A 238 6.03 24.22 -13.96
C PRO A 238 6.62 23.17 -14.93
N ALA A 239 7.67 22.45 -14.52
CA ALA A 239 8.34 21.41 -15.29
C ALA A 239 7.82 19.99 -14.96
N GLU A 240 6.56 19.83 -14.55
CA GLU A 240 6.01 18.52 -14.14
C GLU A 240 5.98 17.48 -15.27
N ALA A 241 6.09 17.91 -16.53
CA ALA A 241 6.25 17.03 -17.70
C ALA A 241 7.63 16.36 -17.75
N LYS A 242 8.62 16.90 -17.03
CA LYS A 242 9.95 16.31 -16.86
C LYS A 242 9.98 15.22 -15.79
N PHE A 243 8.94 15.07 -14.96
CA PHE A 243 8.84 13.95 -14.03
C PHE A 243 8.49 12.68 -14.81
N LEU A 244 9.43 11.74 -14.90
CA LEU A 244 9.26 10.51 -15.66
C LEU A 244 8.69 9.38 -14.81
N GLY A 245 9.03 9.34 -13.51
CA GLY A 245 8.52 8.34 -12.59
C GLY A 245 9.30 8.27 -11.29
N LEU A 246 8.95 7.29 -10.45
CA LEU A 246 9.68 6.99 -9.22
C LEU A 246 11.02 6.31 -9.53
N PHE A 247 12.04 6.57 -8.70
CA PHE A 247 13.31 5.86 -8.74
C PHE A 247 13.34 4.82 -7.61
N LEU A 248 12.60 3.73 -7.80
CA LEU A 248 12.46 2.64 -6.82
C LEU A 248 13.67 1.70 -6.81
N ILE A 249 14.51 1.75 -7.82
CA ILE A 249 15.51 0.72 -8.17
C ILE A 249 16.88 1.04 -7.59
N ASP A 250 16.90 1.39 -6.31
CA ASP A 250 18.06 2.00 -5.66
C ASP A 250 18.62 1.15 -4.51
N ASN A 251 18.10 -0.06 -4.33
CA ASN A 251 18.60 -1.10 -3.43
C ASN A 251 18.35 -2.50 -4.02
N ARG A 252 19.04 -3.52 -3.51
CA ARG A 252 19.03 -4.87 -4.08
C ARG A 252 17.64 -5.48 -4.15
N TRP A 253 16.81 -5.25 -3.13
CA TRP A 253 15.47 -5.85 -3.05
C TRP A 253 14.58 -5.36 -4.20
N ASP A 254 14.61 -4.06 -4.46
CA ASP A 254 13.75 -3.45 -5.48
C ASP A 254 14.21 -3.78 -6.91
N VAL A 255 15.51 -3.97 -7.13
CA VAL A 255 16.07 -4.33 -8.45
C VAL A 255 15.99 -5.83 -8.74
N MET A 256 16.33 -6.67 -7.76
CA MET A 256 16.30 -8.12 -7.93
C MET A 256 14.86 -8.68 -7.83
N GLY A 257 13.94 -7.88 -7.26
CA GLY A 257 12.51 -8.07 -7.39
C GLY A 257 12.05 -8.08 -8.86
N LYS A 258 11.03 -8.87 -9.17
CA LYS A 258 10.42 -8.89 -10.51
C LYS A 258 9.41 -7.76 -10.74
N LEU A 259 9.42 -6.72 -9.89
CA LEU A 259 8.50 -5.59 -9.99
C LEU A 259 8.79 -4.75 -11.24
N GLY A 260 10.05 -4.36 -11.45
CA GLY A 260 10.44 -3.51 -12.58
C GLY A 260 10.38 -4.19 -13.96
N THR A 261 10.24 -5.51 -14.01
CA THR A 261 10.27 -6.31 -15.25
C THR A 261 8.94 -6.94 -15.61
N TYR A 262 7.90 -6.74 -14.79
CA TYR A 262 6.58 -7.29 -15.04
C TYR A 262 5.95 -6.69 -16.31
N PRO A 263 5.33 -7.49 -17.21
CA PRO A 263 4.75 -6.98 -18.44
C PRO A 263 3.64 -5.95 -18.19
N GLY A 264 3.90 -4.70 -18.59
CA GLY A 264 3.02 -3.59 -18.26
C GLY A 264 1.67 -3.59 -18.96
N ASP A 265 1.56 -4.22 -20.14
CA ASP A 265 0.28 -4.42 -20.85
C ASP A 265 -0.59 -5.47 -20.15
N VAL A 266 0.01 -6.56 -19.66
CA VAL A 266 -0.67 -7.56 -18.81
C VAL A 266 -1.16 -6.89 -17.53
N TRP A 267 -0.31 -6.09 -16.89
CA TRP A 267 -0.67 -5.34 -15.68
C TRP A 267 -1.85 -4.40 -15.92
N GLN A 268 -1.77 -3.57 -16.96
CA GLN A 268 -2.80 -2.62 -17.31
C GLN A 268 -4.13 -3.31 -17.64
N LEU A 269 -4.11 -4.45 -18.34
CA LEU A 269 -5.32 -5.21 -18.64
C LEU A 269 -5.96 -5.78 -17.36
N ALA A 270 -5.16 -6.32 -16.43
CA ALA A 270 -5.67 -6.79 -15.13
C ALA A 270 -6.30 -5.65 -14.31
N GLU A 271 -5.69 -4.47 -14.30
CA GLU A 271 -6.27 -3.28 -13.68
C GLU A 271 -7.58 -2.86 -14.36
N ALA A 272 -7.60 -2.82 -15.70
CA ALA A 272 -8.80 -2.47 -16.46
C ALA A 272 -9.99 -3.41 -16.16
N GLN A 273 -9.75 -4.72 -16.13
CA GLN A 273 -10.74 -5.73 -15.76
C GLN A 273 -11.28 -5.53 -14.32
N SER A 274 -10.43 -5.04 -13.42
CA SER A 274 -10.83 -4.74 -12.03
C SER A 274 -11.67 -3.46 -11.90
N MET A 275 -11.47 -2.50 -12.82
CA MET A 275 -12.15 -1.20 -12.83
C MET A 275 -13.48 -1.20 -13.60
N GLU A 276 -13.64 -2.10 -14.57
CA GLU A 276 -14.83 -2.15 -15.44
C GLU A 276 -16.18 -2.17 -14.68
N PRO A 277 -16.34 -2.95 -13.58
CA PRO A 277 -17.62 -3.02 -12.86
C PRO A 277 -18.04 -1.70 -12.17
N LEU A 278 -17.10 -0.78 -11.93
CA LEU A 278 -17.28 0.30 -10.96
C LEU A 278 -18.35 1.31 -11.36
N VAL A 279 -18.42 1.66 -12.65
CA VAL A 279 -19.42 2.62 -13.18
C VAL A 279 -20.86 2.12 -13.00
N HIS A 280 -21.03 0.80 -12.89
CA HIS A 280 -22.32 0.14 -12.71
C HIS A 280 -22.61 -0.22 -11.25
N THR A 281 -21.73 0.08 -10.31
CA THR A 281 -21.87 -0.39 -8.92
C THR A 281 -22.92 0.41 -8.15
N ASP A 282 -23.79 -0.28 -7.41
CA ASP A 282 -24.74 0.34 -6.48
C ASP A 282 -24.55 -0.05 -5.00
N ARG A 283 -23.68 -1.01 -4.70
CA ARG A 283 -23.30 -1.42 -3.35
C ARG A 283 -21.94 -2.10 -3.33
N ILE A 284 -21.19 -1.89 -2.25
CA ILE A 284 -19.96 -2.64 -1.94
C ILE A 284 -20.15 -3.50 -0.69
N GLU A 285 -19.53 -4.67 -0.68
CA GLU A 285 -19.39 -5.56 0.48
C GLU A 285 -17.94 -6.04 0.56
N ILE A 286 -17.30 -5.84 1.71
CA ILE A 286 -15.89 -6.13 1.90
C ILE A 286 -15.69 -6.88 3.21
N THR A 287 -14.96 -7.99 3.16
CA THR A 287 -14.64 -8.80 4.35
C THR A 287 -13.18 -9.24 4.34
N ASP A 288 -12.57 -9.40 5.53
CA ASP A 288 -11.21 -9.92 5.70
C ASP A 288 -11.14 -10.82 6.96
N PRO A 289 -10.32 -11.89 6.98
CA PRO A 289 -10.21 -12.78 8.13
C PRO A 289 -9.77 -12.10 9.44
N GLU A 290 -9.12 -10.94 9.38
CA GLU A 290 -8.76 -10.18 10.58
C GLU A 290 -9.97 -9.50 11.26
N GLY A 291 -11.14 -9.51 10.61
CA GLY A 291 -12.39 -8.99 11.15
C GLY A 291 -12.93 -7.74 10.44
N THR A 292 -12.29 -7.28 9.37
CA THR A 292 -12.87 -6.23 8.52
C THR A 292 -14.19 -6.74 7.93
N ASN A 293 -15.25 -5.96 8.06
CA ASN A 293 -16.57 -6.23 7.51
C ASN A 293 -17.27 -4.89 7.25
N LEU A 294 -17.37 -4.50 6.00
CA LEU A 294 -17.79 -3.16 5.60
C LEU A 294 -18.78 -3.20 4.45
N THR A 295 -19.74 -2.29 4.49
CA THR A 295 -20.71 -2.05 3.41
C THR A 295 -20.85 -0.56 3.12
N ALA A 296 -21.16 -0.22 1.88
CA ALA A 296 -21.61 1.12 1.51
C ALA A 296 -22.55 1.04 0.29
N ASP A 297 -23.59 1.86 0.29
CA ASP A 297 -24.44 2.03 -0.89
C ASP A 297 -23.84 3.11 -1.80
N ILE A 298 -23.91 2.89 -3.11
CA ILE A 298 -23.24 3.71 -4.13
C ILE A 298 -24.29 4.30 -5.07
N SER A 299 -24.44 5.63 -5.05
CA SER A 299 -25.35 6.31 -5.97
C SER A 299 -24.84 6.24 -7.43
N PRO A 300 -25.71 6.45 -8.43
CA PRO A 300 -25.27 6.53 -9.83
C PRO A 300 -24.17 7.58 -10.07
N GLU A 301 -24.26 8.72 -9.39
CA GLU A 301 -23.28 9.80 -9.48
C GLU A 301 -21.95 9.41 -8.84
N MET A 302 -21.97 8.77 -7.66
CA MET A 302 -20.78 8.23 -7.01
C MET A 302 -20.06 7.22 -7.92
N ALA A 303 -20.81 6.28 -8.50
CA ALA A 303 -20.26 5.25 -9.38
C ALA A 303 -19.60 5.87 -10.62
N ASN A 304 -20.25 6.87 -11.23
CA ASN A 304 -19.72 7.59 -12.38
C ASN A 304 -18.42 8.33 -12.05
N ASN A 305 -18.40 9.09 -10.95
CA ASN A 305 -17.19 9.84 -10.54
C ASN A 305 -16.05 8.88 -10.13
N TRP A 306 -16.40 7.80 -9.42
CA TRP A 306 -15.44 6.79 -8.99
C TRP A 306 -14.75 6.12 -10.18
N ALA A 307 -15.50 5.63 -11.17
CA ALA A 307 -14.94 4.96 -12.35
C ALA A 307 -13.98 5.87 -13.16
N ARG A 308 -14.15 7.19 -13.06
CA ARG A 308 -13.29 8.18 -13.72
C ARG A 308 -12.07 8.55 -12.89
N GLY A 309 -12.16 8.42 -11.57
CA GLY A 309 -11.10 8.80 -10.63
C GLY A 309 -10.25 7.64 -10.11
N VAL A 310 -10.70 6.40 -10.26
CA VAL A 310 -10.11 5.19 -9.64
C VAL A 310 -8.66 4.94 -10.02
N TYR A 311 -8.23 5.33 -11.22
CA TYR A 311 -6.96 4.87 -11.76
C TYR A 311 -5.76 5.59 -11.14
N GLN A 312 -4.86 4.81 -10.56
CA GLN A 312 -3.44 5.12 -10.39
C GLN A 312 -2.72 3.78 -10.53
N ARG A 313 -1.83 3.65 -11.53
CA ARG A 313 -1.16 2.37 -11.82
C ARG A 313 -0.44 1.83 -10.58
N GLY A 314 -0.80 0.61 -10.19
CA GLY A 314 -0.29 -0.07 -9.00
C GLY A 314 -1.00 0.23 -7.69
N HIS A 315 -1.99 1.11 -7.70
CA HIS A 315 -2.62 1.67 -6.52
C HIS A 315 -4.04 2.14 -6.88
N LEU A 316 -4.97 1.22 -7.15
CA LEU A 316 -6.32 1.61 -7.55
C LEU A 316 -7.09 2.20 -6.36
N TYR A 317 -7.75 3.34 -6.56
CA TYR A 317 -8.58 3.98 -5.54
C TYR A 317 -9.95 3.31 -5.48
N MET A 318 -10.07 2.23 -4.73
CA MET A 318 -11.25 1.36 -4.64
C MET A 318 -12.36 1.91 -3.71
N PHE A 319 -12.46 3.23 -3.57
CA PHE A 319 -13.55 3.90 -2.87
C PHE A 319 -13.84 5.28 -3.50
N PRO A 320 -15.12 5.67 -3.69
CA PRO A 320 -15.45 6.96 -4.30
C PRO A 320 -14.82 8.16 -3.58
N ASN A 321 -14.73 8.09 -2.25
CA ASN A 321 -14.16 9.19 -1.46
C ASN A 321 -12.70 9.47 -1.81
N GLN A 322 -11.93 8.43 -2.05
CA GLN A 322 -10.53 8.55 -2.47
C GLN A 322 -10.43 9.04 -3.93
N ALA A 323 -11.26 8.52 -4.82
CA ALA A 323 -11.22 8.81 -6.26
C ALA A 323 -11.66 10.24 -6.64
N THR A 324 -12.22 11.00 -5.69
CA THR A 324 -12.81 12.33 -5.91
C THR A 324 -12.03 13.46 -5.25
N GLY A 325 -12.45 14.72 -5.43
CA GLY A 325 -11.75 15.89 -4.94
C GLY A 325 -10.41 16.14 -5.65
N ARG A 326 -10.33 15.71 -6.92
CA ARG A 326 -9.09 15.66 -7.71
C ARG A 326 -9.37 15.65 -9.22
N PHE A 327 -8.32 15.81 -10.01
CA PHE A 327 -8.30 15.41 -11.42
C PHE A 327 -7.77 13.98 -11.45
N GLY A 328 -8.54 13.03 -12.01
CA GLY A 328 -8.14 11.62 -12.11
C GLY A 328 -6.93 11.43 -13.03
N TYR A 329 -6.19 10.33 -12.89
CA TYR A 329 -5.15 9.99 -13.88
C TYR A 329 -5.79 9.42 -15.15
N SER A 330 -5.16 9.68 -16.31
CA SER A 330 -5.53 9.05 -17.58
C SER A 330 -5.01 7.61 -17.60
N ALA A 331 -5.86 6.65 -17.96
CA ALA A 331 -5.43 5.28 -18.24
C ALA A 331 -4.68 5.15 -19.58
N ILE A 332 -4.89 6.10 -20.49
CA ILE A 332 -4.32 6.09 -21.85
C ILE A 332 -2.98 6.85 -21.84
N ASP A 333 -3.00 8.09 -21.36
CA ASP A 333 -1.84 8.99 -21.40
C ASP A 333 -1.10 9.02 -20.04
N TYR A 334 -1.13 7.91 -19.31
CA TYR A 334 -0.55 7.83 -17.97
C TYR A 334 0.94 8.26 -17.97
N PRO A 335 1.40 9.10 -17.02
CA PRO A 335 0.72 9.57 -15.81
C PRO A 335 0.00 10.93 -15.96
N ALA A 336 -0.44 11.34 -17.14
CA ALA A 336 -1.18 12.59 -17.30
C ALA A 336 -2.48 12.61 -16.47
N PHE A 337 -2.87 13.81 -16.03
CA PHE A 337 -4.18 14.02 -15.43
C PHE A 337 -5.24 14.21 -16.52
N GLN A 338 -6.46 13.76 -16.22
CA GLN A 338 -7.65 14.11 -16.97
C GLN A 338 -7.94 15.61 -16.88
N ASN A 339 -8.76 16.12 -17.80
CA ASN A 339 -9.11 17.54 -17.88
C ASN A 339 -10.25 17.97 -16.95
N GLU A 340 -11.08 17.03 -16.51
CA GLU A 340 -12.20 17.34 -15.63
C GLU A 340 -11.82 17.12 -14.16
N TRP A 341 -12.25 18.05 -13.32
CA TRP A 341 -12.16 17.91 -11.87
C TRP A 341 -13.35 17.08 -11.38
N LEU A 342 -13.08 16.04 -10.60
CA LEU A 342 -14.08 15.13 -10.05
C LEU A 342 -14.58 15.67 -8.70
N PRO A 343 -15.87 16.02 -8.58
CA PRO A 343 -16.43 16.57 -7.34
C PRO A 343 -16.28 15.65 -6.15
N ARG A 344 -15.94 16.22 -4.99
CA ARG A 344 -15.80 15.54 -3.71
C ARG A 344 -17.11 14.89 -3.23
N GLU A 345 -18.23 15.53 -3.55
CA GLU A 345 -19.58 15.09 -3.21
C GLU A 345 -20.32 14.59 -4.47
N PRO A 346 -21.28 13.67 -4.33
CA PRO A 346 -21.70 13.01 -3.09
C PRO A 346 -20.68 11.97 -2.58
N MET A 347 -20.47 11.93 -1.27
CA MET A 347 -19.57 10.97 -0.60
C MET A 347 -20.22 9.62 -0.29
N ALA A 348 -19.46 8.54 -0.45
CA ALA A 348 -19.87 7.22 0.00
C ALA A 348 -19.77 7.12 1.53
N LEU A 349 -20.85 6.65 2.16
CA LEU A 349 -20.99 6.54 3.62
C LEU A 349 -20.87 5.08 4.05
N ALA A 350 -19.66 4.68 4.41
CA ALA A 350 -19.38 3.31 4.85
C ALA A 350 -19.93 3.01 6.25
N ASN A 351 -20.43 1.78 6.43
CA ASN A 351 -20.86 1.22 7.70
C ASN A 351 -20.19 -0.13 7.93
N GLY A 352 -19.68 -0.37 9.14
CA GLY A 352 -19.06 -1.64 9.49
C GLY A 352 -17.82 -1.48 10.36
N THR A 353 -16.86 -2.38 10.21
CA THR A 353 -15.61 -2.40 10.97
C THR A 353 -14.43 -2.56 10.02
N ILE A 354 -13.37 -1.79 10.25
CA ILE A 354 -12.03 -2.04 9.70
C ILE A 354 -11.20 -2.66 10.82
N ALA A 355 -10.52 -3.77 10.54
CA ALA A 355 -9.67 -4.46 11.49
C ALA A 355 -8.37 -4.92 10.84
N GLY A 356 -7.29 -4.93 11.61
CA GLY A 356 -5.98 -5.36 11.14
C GLY A 356 -4.87 -5.11 12.16
N THR A 357 -3.64 -5.46 11.76
CA THR A 357 -2.44 -5.51 12.61
C THR A 357 -1.25 -4.73 12.03
N THR A 358 -1.45 -4.03 10.91
CA THR A 358 -0.40 -3.35 10.14
C THR A 358 -0.87 -2.00 9.59
N ASN A 359 0.04 -1.05 9.41
CA ASN A 359 -0.15 0.20 8.68
C ASN A 359 1.07 0.57 7.80
N HIS A 360 1.21 1.82 7.37
CA HIS A 360 2.34 2.24 6.51
C HIS A 360 3.70 2.24 7.22
N THR A 361 3.68 2.37 8.54
CA THR A 361 4.88 2.44 9.37
C THR A 361 5.30 1.06 9.86
N GLY A 362 4.35 0.19 10.18
CA GLY A 362 4.66 -1.14 10.70
C GLY A 362 3.46 -1.80 11.37
N TYR A 363 3.75 -2.52 12.44
CA TYR A 363 2.82 -3.45 13.08
C TYR A 363 2.37 -2.97 14.46
N TYR A 364 1.20 -3.40 14.89
CA TYR A 364 0.61 -3.09 16.19
C TYR A 364 -0.39 -4.17 16.58
N PRO A 365 -0.69 -4.36 17.88
CA PRO A 365 -1.70 -5.30 18.32
C PRO A 365 -3.03 -5.00 17.63
N LYS A 366 -3.79 -6.03 17.23
CA LYS A 366 -5.01 -5.89 16.43
C LYS A 366 -5.89 -4.76 16.96
N TRP A 367 -6.38 -3.95 16.02
CA TRP A 367 -7.41 -2.96 16.29
C TRP A 367 -8.68 -3.21 15.50
N GLU A 368 -9.76 -2.59 15.94
CA GLU A 368 -11.05 -2.54 15.25
C GLU A 368 -11.56 -1.09 15.27
N VAL A 369 -11.77 -0.51 14.10
CA VAL A 369 -12.34 0.83 13.90
C VAL A 369 -13.77 0.67 13.40
N VAL A 370 -14.74 1.07 14.21
CA VAL A 370 -16.16 1.00 13.88
C VAL A 370 -16.58 2.24 13.12
N LEU A 371 -17.13 2.05 11.93
CA LEU A 371 -17.66 3.10 11.07
C LEU A 371 -19.18 3.10 11.09
N LYS A 372 -19.77 4.30 11.21
CA LYS A 372 -21.20 4.52 11.05
C LYS A 372 -21.46 5.80 10.27
N ASP A 373 -22.27 5.68 9.22
CA ASP A 373 -22.60 6.77 8.30
C ASP A 373 -21.33 7.42 7.73
N GLY A 374 -20.30 6.63 7.45
CA GLY A 374 -18.99 7.07 6.92
C GLY A 374 -17.96 7.52 7.97
N TYR A 375 -18.38 7.78 9.21
CA TYR A 375 -17.51 8.31 10.26
C TYR A 375 -16.96 7.24 11.20
N VAL A 376 -15.75 7.49 11.71
CA VAL A 376 -15.21 6.77 12.87
C VAL A 376 -16.09 7.04 14.09
N ARG A 377 -16.60 5.98 14.73
CA ARG A 377 -17.45 6.06 15.92
C ARG A 377 -16.83 5.44 17.16
N ASP A 378 -16.06 4.37 16.99
CA ASP A 378 -15.42 3.65 18.07
C ASP A 378 -14.11 3.03 17.58
N VAL A 379 -13.18 2.84 18.50
CA VAL A 379 -11.87 2.22 18.24
C VAL A 379 -11.60 1.24 19.37
N LYS A 380 -11.26 0.00 19.06
CA LYS A 380 -10.93 -1.04 20.04
C LYS A 380 -9.55 -1.60 19.73
N GLY A 381 -8.77 -1.93 20.76
CA GLY A 381 -7.41 -2.46 20.59
C GLY A 381 -6.45 -1.45 19.96
N GLY A 382 -5.45 -1.93 19.22
CA GLY A 382 -4.47 -1.09 18.53
C GLY A 382 -3.28 -0.63 19.36
N GLY A 383 -3.23 -0.97 20.64
CA GLY A 383 -2.23 -0.44 21.57
C GLY A 383 -2.14 1.10 21.50
N LEU A 384 -0.93 1.63 21.45
CA LEU A 384 -0.68 3.08 21.34
C LEU A 384 -1.33 3.71 20.10
N PHE A 385 -1.42 2.98 18.99
CA PHE A 385 -2.01 3.50 17.75
C PHE A 385 -3.52 3.77 17.91
N GLY A 386 -4.25 2.80 18.48
CA GLY A 386 -5.67 2.94 18.76
C GLY A 386 -5.98 3.99 19.84
N GLU A 387 -5.17 4.03 20.90
CA GLU A 387 -5.30 5.06 21.95
C GLU A 387 -5.06 6.47 21.40
N THR A 388 -4.14 6.63 20.45
CA THR A 388 -3.90 7.92 19.79
C THR A 388 -5.09 8.36 18.95
N LEU A 389 -5.68 7.46 18.17
CA LEU A 389 -6.88 7.79 17.38
C LEU A 389 -8.03 8.23 18.30
N LYS A 390 -8.28 7.49 19.39
CA LYS A 390 -9.32 7.83 20.38
C LYS A 390 -9.14 9.23 20.98
N GLU A 391 -7.90 9.60 21.25
CA GLU A 391 -7.62 10.91 21.80
C GLU A 391 -7.90 11.99 20.74
N PHE A 392 -7.33 11.87 19.54
CA PHE A 392 -7.52 12.87 18.47
C PHE A 392 -8.94 12.94 17.89
N LEU A 393 -9.82 11.95 18.14
CA LEU A 393 -11.26 12.09 17.92
C LEU A 393 -11.87 13.24 18.74
N GLN A 394 -11.19 13.72 19.78
CA GLN A 394 -11.64 14.81 20.65
C GLN A 394 -10.92 16.14 20.35
N TYR A 395 -10.05 16.19 19.34
CA TYR A 395 -9.27 17.38 19.01
C TYR A 395 -10.19 18.58 18.69
N PRO A 396 -9.90 19.81 19.16
CA PRO A 396 -10.75 20.96 18.91
C PRO A 396 -11.03 21.17 17.42
N ASN A 397 -12.27 21.53 17.07
CA ASN A 397 -12.73 21.80 15.70
C ASN A 397 -12.76 20.58 14.75
N ILE A 398 -12.20 19.42 15.13
CA ILE A 398 -11.96 18.31 14.20
C ILE A 398 -13.24 17.62 13.72
N ASN A 399 -14.34 17.75 14.45
CA ASN A 399 -15.62 17.10 14.15
C ASN A 399 -16.73 18.06 13.71
N ASP A 400 -16.63 19.35 14.01
CA ASP A 400 -17.70 20.33 13.77
C ASP A 400 -17.49 21.19 12.53
N LYS A 401 -16.25 21.32 12.03
CA LYS A 401 -15.99 22.14 10.84
C LYS A 401 -16.32 21.41 9.56
N VAL A 402 -17.00 22.10 8.65
CA VAL A 402 -17.23 21.60 7.28
C VAL A 402 -15.97 21.87 6.46
N LEU A 403 -15.33 20.81 5.98
CA LEU A 403 -14.14 20.95 5.14
C LEU A 403 -14.50 21.54 3.77
N PRO A 404 -13.56 22.22 3.09
CA PRO A 404 -13.79 22.74 1.75
C PRO A 404 -14.36 21.68 0.80
N PHE A 405 -15.39 22.09 0.03
CA PHE A 405 -16.09 21.28 -0.96
C PHE A 405 -16.84 20.04 -0.42
N HIS A 406 -17.01 19.92 0.89
CA HIS A 406 -17.92 18.96 1.51
C HIS A 406 -19.29 19.59 1.70
N ASN A 407 -20.33 18.75 1.77
CA ASN A 407 -21.69 19.20 2.08
C ASN A 407 -21.76 19.69 3.55
N GLU A 408 -22.61 20.67 3.83
CA GLU A 408 -22.83 21.16 5.20
C GLU A 408 -23.34 20.09 6.18
N ASN A 409 -23.99 19.05 5.66
CA ASN A 409 -24.45 17.88 6.44
C ASN A 409 -23.33 16.85 6.69
N HIS A 410 -22.14 17.10 6.15
CA HIS A 410 -20.94 16.27 6.28
C HIS A 410 -19.80 17.03 7.00
N PRO A 411 -20.00 17.53 8.23
CA PRO A 411 -18.94 18.18 8.99
C PRO A 411 -17.89 17.18 9.51
N GLY A 412 -16.70 17.66 9.85
CA GLY A 412 -15.69 16.88 10.53
C GLY A 412 -14.72 16.14 9.60
N TYR A 413 -13.62 15.67 10.19
CA TYR A 413 -12.47 15.13 9.48
C TYR A 413 -12.43 13.59 9.46
N TRP A 414 -12.96 12.91 10.47
CA TRP A 414 -12.76 11.47 10.67
C TRP A 414 -13.68 10.57 9.83
N TRP A 415 -13.45 10.57 8.52
CA TRP A 415 -14.12 9.71 7.55
C TRP A 415 -13.28 8.50 7.17
N LEU A 416 -13.91 7.45 6.64
CA LEU A 416 -13.20 6.56 5.73
C LEU A 416 -12.90 7.31 4.42
N TYR A 417 -11.62 7.56 4.18
CA TYR A 417 -11.15 8.26 2.99
C TYR A 417 -10.64 7.29 1.94
N GLU A 418 -9.66 6.46 2.32
CA GLU A 418 -8.92 5.59 1.42
C GLU A 418 -9.37 4.13 1.59
N ILE A 419 -9.63 3.48 0.45
CA ILE A 419 -9.58 2.03 0.28
C ILE A 419 -8.78 1.82 -1.00
N ALA A 420 -7.49 1.58 -0.87
CA ALA A 420 -6.59 1.46 -2.00
C ALA A 420 -6.12 0.02 -2.20
N LEU A 421 -6.15 -0.43 -3.45
CA LEU A 421 -5.78 -1.78 -3.85
C LEU A 421 -4.42 -1.76 -4.53
N GLY A 422 -3.46 -2.50 -3.96
CA GLY A 422 -2.25 -2.90 -4.67
C GLY A 422 -2.59 -3.89 -5.78
N THR A 423 -1.94 -3.77 -6.94
CA THR A 423 -2.27 -4.57 -8.14
C THR A 423 -1.08 -5.32 -8.74
N HIS A 424 0.09 -5.26 -8.11
CA HIS A 424 1.31 -5.83 -8.67
C HIS A 424 1.61 -7.22 -8.08
N PRO A 425 1.53 -8.33 -8.86
CA PRO A 425 1.74 -9.68 -8.31
C PRO A 425 3.18 -9.93 -7.85
N LYS A 426 4.14 -9.16 -8.36
CA LYS A 426 5.57 -9.27 -7.99
C LYS A 426 6.02 -8.32 -6.88
N ALA A 427 5.13 -7.48 -6.36
CA ALA A 427 5.46 -6.66 -5.20
C ALA A 427 5.44 -7.53 -3.94
N PHE A 428 6.32 -7.20 -3.00
CA PHE A 428 6.57 -7.99 -1.81
C PHE A 428 6.91 -7.09 -0.63
N ARG A 429 6.95 -7.69 0.57
CA ARG A 429 7.43 -7.04 1.78
C ARG A 429 8.95 -6.90 1.72
N ASN A 430 9.42 -5.69 1.42
CA ASN A 430 10.86 -5.38 1.36
C ASN A 430 11.46 -5.36 2.78
N PRO A 431 12.39 -6.27 3.12
CA PRO A 431 13.01 -6.33 4.45
C PRO A 431 13.69 -5.04 4.88
N ALA A 432 14.38 -4.36 3.96
CA ALA A 432 15.04 -3.09 4.26
C ALA A 432 14.02 -1.99 4.63
N GLY A 433 12.78 -2.07 4.13
CA GLY A 433 11.71 -1.17 4.55
C GLY A 433 11.37 -1.32 6.04
N LEU A 434 11.25 -2.56 6.52
CA LEU A 434 10.84 -2.85 7.89
C LEU A 434 11.84 -2.34 8.92
N GLU A 435 13.13 -2.53 8.65
CA GLU A 435 14.16 -2.03 9.55
C GLU A 435 14.25 -0.50 9.57
N ASN A 436 13.71 0.16 8.54
CA ASN A 436 13.62 1.62 8.41
C ASN A 436 12.25 2.16 8.86
N GLY A 437 11.43 1.35 9.51
CA GLY A 437 10.14 1.79 10.03
C GLY A 437 9.12 2.09 8.93
N THR A 438 9.12 1.28 7.86
CA THR A 438 8.05 1.34 6.86
C THR A 438 7.66 -0.02 6.29
N ALA A 439 6.35 -0.25 6.23
CA ALA A 439 5.72 -1.35 5.51
C ALA A 439 5.09 -0.89 4.17
N THR A 440 5.32 0.35 3.74
CA THR A 440 4.74 0.91 2.50
C THR A 440 4.94 0.03 1.26
N PRO A 441 6.12 -0.60 1.00
CA PRO A 441 6.33 -1.35 -0.23
C PRO A 441 5.32 -2.50 -0.44
N GLU A 442 4.93 -3.17 0.64
CA GLU A 442 4.08 -4.35 0.58
C GLU A 442 2.65 -4.03 0.10
N ARG A 443 2.20 -2.79 0.30
CA ARG A 443 0.85 -2.33 -0.07
C ARG A 443 0.60 -2.38 -1.59
N ASN A 444 1.67 -2.44 -2.39
CA ASN A 444 1.58 -2.52 -3.85
C ASN A 444 1.29 -3.95 -4.33
N ARG A 445 1.39 -4.97 -3.46
CA ARG A 445 1.12 -6.37 -3.82
C ARG A 445 -0.34 -6.53 -4.24
N SER A 446 -0.58 -7.27 -5.32
CA SER A 446 -1.92 -7.54 -5.83
C SER A 446 -2.86 -8.13 -4.77
N GLY A 447 -3.98 -7.46 -4.52
CA GLY A 447 -4.97 -7.90 -3.54
C GLY A 447 -4.67 -7.50 -2.09
N VAL A 448 -3.59 -6.74 -1.84
CA VAL A 448 -3.46 -6.01 -0.57
C VAL A 448 -4.32 -4.77 -0.65
N PHE A 449 -5.18 -4.61 0.35
CA PHE A 449 -5.85 -3.34 0.58
C PHE A 449 -5.13 -2.57 1.66
N HIS A 450 -5.11 -1.26 1.52
CA HIS A 450 -4.88 -0.39 2.63
C HIS A 450 -5.97 0.66 2.75
N TRP A 451 -6.24 0.99 3.98
CA TRP A 451 -7.36 1.79 4.44
C TRP A 451 -6.80 3.05 5.05
N GLY A 452 -7.46 4.19 4.91
CA GLY A 452 -7.00 5.44 5.50
C GLY A 452 -8.16 6.29 6.01
N LEU A 453 -7.96 6.87 7.20
CA LEU A 453 -8.96 7.66 7.91
C LEU A 453 -8.60 9.15 7.84
N GLY A 454 -9.61 10.00 7.65
CA GLY A 454 -9.41 11.44 7.54
C GLY A 454 -9.98 12.00 6.25
N VAL A 455 -9.29 13.00 5.68
CA VAL A 455 -9.62 13.59 4.39
C VAL A 455 -8.35 14.01 3.67
N THR A 456 -8.34 13.82 2.34
CA THR A 456 -7.45 14.56 1.45
C THR A 456 -8.25 15.22 0.35
N LEU A 457 -7.92 16.49 0.11
CA LEU A 457 -8.35 17.19 -1.10
C LEU A 457 -7.11 17.55 -1.92
N HIS A 458 -6.95 16.90 -3.06
CA HIS A 458 -5.74 17.09 -3.84
C HIS A 458 -5.74 18.41 -4.60
N HIS A 459 -6.89 18.85 -5.10
CA HIS A 459 -7.01 19.95 -6.05
C HIS A 459 -8.28 20.79 -5.81
N ASP A 460 -8.18 22.10 -6.02
CA ASP A 460 -9.36 22.96 -6.12
C ASP A 460 -10.03 22.82 -7.51
N PRO A 461 -11.35 23.08 -7.63
CA PRO A 461 -12.00 23.16 -8.94
C PRO A 461 -11.29 24.17 -9.84
N GLY A 462 -10.98 23.75 -11.07
CA GLY A 462 -10.31 24.59 -12.07
C GLY A 462 -8.80 24.73 -11.90
N SER A 463 -8.19 24.17 -10.85
CA SER A 463 -6.75 24.22 -10.65
C SER A 463 -6.18 22.83 -10.33
N ARG A 464 -5.24 22.36 -11.14
CA ARG A 464 -4.50 21.13 -10.85
C ARG A 464 -3.46 21.31 -9.73
N GLU A 465 -3.28 22.52 -9.20
CA GLU A 465 -2.39 22.76 -8.06
C GLU A 465 -2.91 22.11 -6.78
N LYS A 466 -2.04 21.99 -5.77
CA LYS A 466 -2.50 21.62 -4.43
C LYS A 466 -3.64 22.54 -3.99
N SER A 467 -4.69 21.98 -3.41
CA SER A 467 -5.85 22.75 -2.96
C SER A 467 -5.42 23.84 -1.98
N GLN A 468 -5.55 25.10 -2.39
CA GLN A 468 -5.22 26.24 -1.54
C GLN A 468 -6.33 26.41 -0.49
N LYS A 469 -7.59 26.19 -0.88
CA LYS A 469 -8.71 26.27 0.07
C LYS A 469 -8.57 25.29 1.24
N LEU A 470 -8.11 24.06 1.00
CA LEU A 470 -7.83 23.12 2.08
C LEU A 470 -6.68 23.63 2.96
N LEU A 471 -5.60 24.12 2.35
CA LEU A 471 -4.45 24.65 3.10
C LEU A 471 -4.85 25.81 4.00
N ASP A 472 -5.53 26.82 3.46
CA ASP A 472 -6.00 27.99 4.21
C ASP A 472 -6.93 27.58 5.35
N PHE A 473 -7.87 26.66 5.07
CA PHE A 473 -8.78 26.14 6.07
C PHE A 473 -8.04 25.41 7.20
N THR A 474 -7.09 24.55 6.86
CA THR A 474 -6.33 23.82 7.87
C THR A 474 -5.48 24.74 8.73
N GLU A 475 -4.85 25.76 8.13
CA GLU A 475 -4.06 26.76 8.86
C GLU A 475 -4.94 27.56 9.83
N GLN A 476 -6.14 27.96 9.39
CA GLN A 476 -7.07 28.72 10.23
C GLN A 476 -7.49 27.96 11.51
N TYR A 477 -7.69 26.64 11.43
CA TYR A 477 -8.21 25.84 12.53
C TYR A 477 -7.19 24.88 13.14
N ASN A 478 -5.94 24.94 12.68
CA ASN A 478 -4.88 23.96 12.92
C ASN A 478 -5.38 22.50 12.83
N LEU A 479 -5.98 22.16 11.68
CA LEU A 479 -6.50 20.82 11.39
C LEU A 479 -5.57 20.05 10.43
N PRO A 480 -5.63 18.70 10.40
CA PRO A 480 -4.79 17.91 9.50
C PRO A 480 -5.09 18.18 8.02
N ARG A 481 -4.03 18.32 7.21
CA ARG A 481 -4.06 18.56 5.75
C ARG A 481 -4.25 17.33 4.88
N ASP A 482 -4.12 16.15 5.46
CA ASP A 482 -4.14 14.87 4.76
C ASP A 482 -4.69 13.80 5.70
N HIS A 483 -5.08 12.65 5.15
CA HIS A 483 -5.51 11.47 5.92
C HIS A 483 -4.32 10.78 6.61
N GLY A 484 -4.63 9.82 7.47
CA GLY A 484 -3.66 8.99 8.19
C GLY A 484 -4.33 7.76 8.78
N PHE A 485 -3.70 7.20 9.82
CA PHE A 485 -4.25 6.08 10.58
C PHE A 485 -4.57 4.88 9.70
N HIS A 486 -3.57 4.44 8.94
CA HIS A 486 -3.78 3.42 7.93
C HIS A 486 -3.96 2.03 8.54
N THR A 487 -4.60 1.15 7.79
CA THR A 487 -4.59 -0.30 8.06
C THR A 487 -4.23 -1.01 6.78
N HIS A 488 -3.44 -2.08 6.81
CA HIS A 488 -3.27 -3.00 5.68
C HIS A 488 -4.06 -4.28 5.95
N THR A 489 -4.74 -4.80 4.93
CA THR A 489 -5.39 -6.12 4.96
C THR A 489 -4.95 -6.93 3.75
N TYR A 490 -4.64 -8.21 3.98
CA TYR A 490 -3.91 -9.02 3.01
C TYR A 490 -4.75 -10.06 2.29
N PHE A 491 -5.90 -10.43 2.87
CA PHE A 491 -6.75 -11.54 2.44
C PHE A 491 -8.19 -11.09 2.22
N THR A 492 -8.35 -9.83 1.79
CA THR A 492 -9.64 -9.19 1.65
C THR A 492 -10.41 -9.76 0.48
N THR A 493 -11.69 -10.06 0.73
CA THR A 493 -12.69 -10.33 -0.29
C THR A 493 -13.48 -9.05 -0.53
N TYR A 494 -13.34 -8.46 -1.72
CA TYR A 494 -13.99 -7.22 -2.11
C TYR A 494 -15.01 -7.51 -3.21
N ARG A 495 -16.28 -7.21 -2.95
CA ARG A 495 -17.38 -7.46 -3.89
C ARG A 495 -18.16 -6.18 -4.18
N VAL A 496 -18.58 -6.04 -5.43
CA VAL A 496 -19.49 -4.97 -5.87
C VAL A 496 -20.77 -5.56 -6.43
N ARG A 497 -21.90 -4.89 -6.19
CA ARG A 497 -23.18 -5.25 -6.80
C ARG A 497 -23.46 -4.34 -7.99
N LEU A 498 -23.75 -4.96 -9.13
CA LEU A 498 -24.09 -4.26 -10.37
C LEU A 498 -25.55 -3.81 -10.34
N ARG A 499 -25.75 -2.50 -10.49
CA ARG A 499 -27.03 -1.84 -10.67
C ARG A 499 -27.78 -2.49 -11.84
N ASN A 500 -29.08 -2.68 -11.68
CA ASN A 500 -30.01 -3.27 -12.66
C ASN A 500 -29.82 -4.77 -12.97
N ALA A 501 -28.62 -5.34 -12.83
CA ALA A 501 -28.39 -6.78 -13.01
C ALA A 501 -28.64 -7.58 -11.71
N ASN A 502 -28.56 -6.91 -10.55
CA ASN A 502 -28.57 -7.55 -9.23
C ASN A 502 -27.56 -8.71 -9.10
N GLN A 503 -26.44 -8.56 -9.80
CA GLN A 503 -25.35 -9.52 -9.83
C GLN A 503 -24.19 -8.98 -8.99
N TRP A 504 -23.55 -9.85 -8.24
CA TRP A 504 -22.32 -9.53 -7.54
C TRP A 504 -21.11 -9.89 -8.40
N VAL A 505 -20.15 -8.98 -8.46
CA VAL A 505 -18.82 -9.20 -9.03
C VAL A 505 -17.81 -9.18 -7.90
N THR A 506 -16.98 -10.21 -7.82
CA THR A 506 -15.87 -10.29 -6.88
C THR A 506 -14.62 -9.70 -7.53
N ILE A 507 -14.09 -8.63 -6.96
CA ILE A 507 -12.86 -7.95 -7.44
C ILE A 507 -11.63 -8.63 -6.86
N THR A 508 -11.66 -8.92 -5.57
CA THR A 508 -10.68 -9.77 -4.91
C THR A 508 -11.39 -10.88 -4.15
N ASP A 509 -10.85 -12.08 -4.23
CA ASP A 509 -11.30 -13.23 -3.45
C ASP A 509 -10.14 -13.64 -2.55
N LYS A 510 -10.32 -13.47 -1.23
CA LYS A 510 -9.33 -13.87 -0.22
C LYS A 510 -7.90 -13.35 -0.50
N GLY A 511 -7.80 -12.09 -0.93
CA GLY A 511 -6.53 -11.44 -1.24
C GLY A 511 -5.95 -11.73 -2.63
N ARG A 512 -6.64 -12.51 -3.47
CA ARG A 512 -6.30 -12.70 -4.89
C ARG A 512 -7.18 -11.82 -5.77
N MET A 513 -6.58 -11.06 -6.69
CA MET A 513 -7.34 -10.32 -7.70
C MET A 513 -7.92 -11.29 -8.73
N THR A 514 -9.25 -11.31 -8.88
CA THR A 514 -9.93 -12.23 -9.83
C THR A 514 -9.61 -11.89 -11.28
N SER A 515 -9.21 -10.64 -11.56
CA SER A 515 -8.73 -10.21 -12.87
C SER A 515 -7.43 -10.87 -13.30
N LEU A 516 -6.58 -11.35 -12.38
CA LEU A 516 -5.39 -12.13 -12.72
C LEU A 516 -5.75 -13.54 -13.22
N ASP A 517 -6.95 -14.03 -12.91
CA ASP A 517 -7.48 -15.30 -13.41
C ASP A 517 -8.33 -15.13 -14.68
N ASN A 518 -8.55 -13.90 -15.13
CA ASN A 518 -9.37 -13.60 -16.31
C ASN A 518 -8.75 -14.25 -17.57
N PRO A 519 -9.53 -14.95 -18.41
CA PRO A 519 -9.01 -15.62 -19.61
C PRO A 519 -8.26 -14.70 -20.59
N GLU A 520 -8.68 -13.44 -20.74
CA GLU A 520 -8.00 -12.47 -21.62
C GLU A 520 -6.65 -12.04 -21.04
N VAL A 521 -6.59 -11.82 -19.73
CA VAL A 521 -5.33 -11.51 -19.02
C VAL A 521 -4.37 -12.69 -19.12
N ARG A 522 -4.85 -13.92 -18.89
CA ARG A 522 -4.07 -15.16 -19.05
C ARG A 522 -3.60 -15.36 -20.49
N ALA A 523 -4.45 -15.08 -21.47
CA ALA A 523 -4.07 -15.16 -22.89
C ALA A 523 -2.97 -14.15 -23.25
N LEU A 524 -3.06 -12.91 -22.76
CA LEU A 524 -2.02 -11.90 -22.98
C LEU A 524 -0.72 -12.28 -22.27
N ALA A 525 -0.80 -12.75 -21.03
CA ALA A 525 0.34 -13.23 -20.23
C ALA A 525 1.14 -14.33 -20.93
N SER A 526 0.47 -15.23 -21.67
CA SER A 526 1.12 -16.33 -22.38
C SER A 526 2.17 -15.91 -23.42
N ARG A 527 2.15 -14.63 -23.84
CA ARG A 527 3.17 -14.05 -24.74
C ARG A 527 4.50 -13.78 -24.05
N TYR A 528 4.51 -13.73 -22.71
CA TYR A 528 5.67 -13.35 -21.90
C TYR A 528 6.26 -14.52 -21.10
N GLY A 529 5.56 -15.65 -21.04
CA GLY A 529 5.96 -16.83 -20.28
C GLY A 529 4.74 -17.66 -19.89
N ASP A 530 4.93 -18.58 -18.94
CA ASP A 530 3.82 -19.33 -18.36
C ASP A 530 2.89 -18.39 -17.56
N PRO A 531 1.60 -18.25 -17.94
CA PRO A 531 0.64 -17.45 -17.19
C PRO A 531 0.53 -17.85 -15.70
N ASP A 532 0.70 -19.13 -15.38
CA ASP A 532 0.58 -19.63 -14.00
C ASP A 532 1.76 -19.21 -13.12
N GLU A 533 2.94 -18.98 -13.70
CA GLU A 533 4.07 -18.40 -12.99
C GLU A 533 4.02 -16.86 -12.99
N LEU A 534 3.66 -16.27 -14.14
CA LEU A 534 3.69 -14.83 -14.35
C LEU A 534 2.64 -14.10 -13.51
N LEU A 535 1.41 -14.61 -13.47
CA LEU A 535 0.26 -13.94 -12.81
C LEU A 535 0.15 -14.28 -11.33
N GLN A 536 0.98 -15.20 -10.85
CA GLN A 536 1.01 -15.63 -9.46
C GLN A 536 1.70 -14.58 -8.58
N GLU A 537 1.16 -14.35 -7.38
CA GLU A 537 1.83 -13.54 -6.37
C GLU A 537 3.11 -14.24 -5.90
N ASP A 538 4.23 -13.52 -5.96
CA ASP A 538 5.53 -14.05 -5.50
C ASP A 538 5.69 -13.94 -3.98
N TRP A 539 4.88 -13.07 -3.35
CA TRP A 539 4.83 -12.90 -1.91
C TRP A 539 3.40 -12.97 -1.36
N ARG A 540 3.22 -13.76 -0.31
CA ARG A 540 1.99 -13.88 0.48
C ARG A 540 2.40 -13.94 1.95
N PRO A 541 1.88 -13.04 2.81
CA PRO A 541 2.25 -13.04 4.23
C PRO A 541 1.81 -14.34 4.92
N GLY A 542 2.61 -14.80 5.87
CA GLY A 542 2.18 -15.80 6.84
C GLY A 542 1.39 -15.15 7.97
N MET A 543 0.22 -15.71 8.28
CA MET A 543 -0.64 -15.29 9.37
C MET A 543 -1.17 -16.54 10.11
N PRO A 544 -0.57 -16.88 11.26
CA PRO A 544 -1.00 -18.02 12.08
C PRO A 544 -2.50 -17.99 12.37
N GLY A 545 -3.15 -19.14 12.24
CA GLY A 545 -4.60 -19.28 12.44
C GLY A 545 -5.46 -18.75 11.30
N VAL A 546 -4.87 -18.21 10.23
CA VAL A 546 -5.57 -17.73 9.02
C VAL A 546 -5.16 -18.53 7.78
N ASN A 547 -3.89 -18.43 7.37
CA ASN A 547 -3.38 -19.12 6.18
C ASN A 547 -2.21 -20.08 6.46
N MET A 548 -1.86 -20.26 7.73
CA MET A 548 -0.84 -21.21 8.20
C MET A 548 -1.15 -21.71 9.61
N PRO A 549 -0.55 -22.83 10.05
CA PRO A 549 -0.66 -23.33 11.42
C PRO A 549 -0.41 -22.29 12.50
N GLY A 550 -1.18 -22.38 13.59
CA GLY A 550 -1.03 -21.58 14.81
C GLY A 550 -2.32 -20.90 15.26
N ASP A 551 -2.19 -19.96 16.19
CA ASP A 551 -3.30 -19.21 16.78
C ASP A 551 -3.26 -17.74 16.35
N TYR A 552 -4.36 -17.27 15.75
CA TYR A 552 -4.49 -15.89 15.32
C TYR A 552 -4.50 -14.93 16.51
N SER A 553 -5.02 -15.32 17.67
CA SER A 553 -5.09 -14.42 18.84
C SER A 553 -3.68 -14.05 19.33
N SER A 554 -2.77 -15.03 19.34
CA SER A 554 -1.36 -14.84 19.67
C SER A 554 -0.63 -13.99 18.63
N TYR A 555 -0.86 -14.24 17.33
CA TYR A 555 -0.34 -13.39 16.25
C TYR A 555 -0.86 -11.94 16.37
N ALA A 556 -2.17 -11.78 16.58
CA ALA A 556 -2.83 -10.48 16.66
C ALA A 556 -2.39 -9.65 17.87
N ALA A 557 -1.91 -10.28 18.95
CA ALA A 557 -1.39 -9.58 20.11
C ALA A 557 0.02 -9.01 19.90
N ASP A 558 0.86 -9.71 19.13
CA ASP A 558 2.25 -9.32 18.80
C ASP A 558 2.62 -9.78 17.37
N PRO A 559 2.09 -9.10 16.34
CA PRO A 559 2.34 -9.49 14.96
C PRO A 559 3.81 -9.35 14.56
N TRP A 560 4.53 -8.35 15.10
CA TRP A 560 5.91 -8.08 14.73
C TRP A 560 6.82 -9.28 14.98
N ARG A 561 6.66 -9.97 16.11
CA ARG A 561 7.44 -11.18 16.44
C ARG A 561 7.41 -12.23 15.34
N TYR A 562 6.23 -12.48 14.76
CA TYR A 562 6.08 -13.49 13.70
C TYR A 562 6.66 -12.99 12.39
N ILE A 563 6.38 -11.73 12.05
CA ILE A 563 6.77 -11.13 10.78
C ILE A 563 8.29 -10.99 10.71
N TRP A 564 8.91 -10.47 11.77
CA TRP A 564 10.36 -10.32 11.82
C TRP A 564 11.05 -11.68 11.87
N GLY A 565 10.51 -12.66 12.61
CA GLY A 565 11.02 -14.04 12.60
C GLY A 565 11.00 -14.69 11.22
N ASP A 566 9.97 -14.45 10.41
CA ASP A 566 9.94 -14.88 9.01
C ASP A 566 11.02 -14.17 8.17
N ILE A 567 11.22 -12.88 8.37
CA ILE A 567 12.22 -12.09 7.67
C ILE A 567 13.64 -12.54 8.03
N GLU A 568 13.91 -12.88 9.30
CA GLU A 568 15.18 -13.45 9.74
C GLU A 568 15.47 -14.78 9.04
N LYS A 569 14.47 -15.67 8.93
CA LYS A 569 14.60 -16.92 8.17
C LYS A 569 14.86 -16.67 6.68
N VAL A 570 14.18 -15.68 6.10
CA VAL A 570 14.40 -15.25 4.70
C VAL A 570 15.84 -14.79 4.51
N MET A 571 16.33 -13.89 5.37
CA MET A 571 17.70 -13.38 5.30
C MET A 571 18.75 -14.48 5.53
N ALA A 572 18.42 -15.50 6.34
CA ALA A 572 19.26 -16.67 6.56
C ALA A 572 19.15 -17.76 5.47
N GLY A 573 18.27 -17.61 4.49
CA GLY A 573 18.03 -18.62 3.45
C GLY A 573 17.37 -19.90 3.98
N THR A 574 16.70 -19.84 5.13
CA THR A 574 16.06 -20.99 5.82
C THR A 574 14.54 -20.92 5.82
N TYR A 575 13.94 -19.96 5.11
CA TYR A 575 12.49 -19.84 5.04
C TYR A 575 11.85 -21.00 4.26
N GLU A 576 10.91 -21.69 4.89
CA GLU A 576 10.32 -22.92 4.34
C GLU A 576 9.39 -22.65 3.14
N SER A 577 8.83 -21.45 3.05
CA SER A 577 7.86 -21.06 2.02
C SER A 577 8.47 -20.21 0.90
N PHE A 578 9.72 -20.49 0.52
CA PHE A 578 10.35 -19.84 -0.62
C PHE A 578 9.64 -20.18 -1.95
N TYR A 579 9.47 -19.19 -2.82
CA TYR A 579 8.79 -19.30 -4.11
C TYR A 579 9.56 -18.59 -5.24
N PRO A 580 9.74 -19.22 -6.41
CA PRO A 580 9.58 -20.66 -6.65
C PRO A 580 10.43 -21.47 -5.67
N GLU A 581 10.05 -22.74 -5.42
CA GLU A 581 10.85 -23.63 -4.58
C GLU A 581 12.30 -23.59 -5.04
N ALA A 582 13.23 -23.42 -4.09
CA ALA A 582 14.64 -23.38 -4.40
C ALA A 582 15.00 -24.67 -5.13
N ARG A 583 15.42 -24.57 -6.41
CA ARG A 583 15.88 -25.75 -7.14
C ARG A 583 17.03 -26.34 -6.33
N PRO A 584 17.04 -27.64 -6.01
CA PRO A 584 18.18 -28.24 -5.35
C PRO A 584 19.40 -27.91 -6.20
N GLN A 585 20.41 -27.28 -5.59
CA GLN A 585 21.68 -27.04 -6.27
C GLN A 585 22.19 -28.39 -6.74
N THR A 586 22.03 -28.68 -8.03
CA THR A 586 22.74 -29.78 -8.66
C THR A 586 24.20 -29.40 -8.56
N THR A 587 24.89 -29.98 -7.59
CA THR A 587 26.35 -30.02 -7.59
C THR A 587 26.76 -30.66 -8.89
N ASP A 588 27.09 -29.86 -9.89
CA ASP A 588 27.68 -30.33 -11.14
C ASP A 588 29.15 -30.67 -10.86
N ALA A 589 29.33 -31.68 -10.01
CA ALA A 589 30.59 -32.38 -9.79
C ALA A 589 30.57 -33.59 -10.71
N GLY A 590 30.72 -33.41 -12.03
CA GLY A 590 30.79 -34.57 -12.90
C GLY A 590 30.63 -34.40 -14.40
N ARG A 591 31.30 -33.43 -15.05
CA ARG A 591 31.78 -33.64 -16.42
C ARG A 591 33.26 -33.33 -16.54
N GLY A 592 34.04 -34.34 -16.17
CA GLY A 592 35.41 -34.48 -16.61
C GLY A 592 35.49 -34.57 -18.14
N THR A 593 36.46 -33.84 -18.67
CA THR A 593 37.29 -34.22 -19.82
C THR A 593 36.87 -35.47 -20.59
N ARG A 594 36.40 -35.26 -21.82
CA ARG A 594 36.94 -35.91 -23.03
C ARG A 594 36.65 -35.08 -24.26
#